data_AF-A0A257XDC8-F1
#
_entry.id   AF-A0A257XDC8-F1
#
_cell.length_a   1.000
_cell.length_b   1.000
_cell.length_c   1.000
_cell.angle_alpha   90.00
_cell.angle_beta   90.00
_cell.angle_gamma   90.00
#
_symmetry.space_group_name_H-M   'P 1'
#
loop_
_entity.id
_entity.type
_entity.pdbx_description
1 polymer ?
#
loop_
_entity_poly.entity_id
_entity_poly.type
_entity_poly.pdbx_seq_one_letter_code
_entity_poly.pdbx_strand_id
1 'polypeptide(L)'
;KVLQWRNAVPDFRSLASLRESLGFAPREEGLTRAPTADDVQVLEIMCKDARVVERATVPDVVARLWDVCQVPDYRKISPGAHAELVATLFDHVGTGGRIPDEWFARQIALTDRAEGDIDTLSRRIAQVRTLTFVANRPDWLTDPEHWQGVTRGVEDKLSDALHERLTQRFVDRRTSLLMRRLRENTMLETEISKTGDVKVEGHVIGHLQGFQFAPDPAAGGEEAKALRAAAQKALAGEIEARATRVGQAVDEAFVLTADGTIRWTGEPIAKLIPGEEVLKPRFKIIADEHLTGPSREQVEARLTLWLKAHVEKLLGPLLKLGEAEDITGIGRGIAFQIVEALGVLERSRVAEEMKTLDQAARATLRGYGVR
;
A
#
# COMPACT_ATOMS: atom_id res chain seq x y z
N LYS A 1 -9.56 -8.28 -43.25
CA LYS A 1 -8.47 -9.14 -42.75
C LYS A 1 -8.40 -10.35 -43.67
N VAL A 2 -7.26 -10.60 -44.32
CA VAL A 2 -7.04 -11.78 -45.17
C VAL A 2 -6.73 -12.96 -44.25
N LEU A 3 -7.30 -14.14 -44.53
CA LEU A 3 -7.05 -15.34 -43.75
C LEU A 3 -5.70 -15.95 -44.16
N GLN A 4 -4.89 -16.32 -43.16
CA GLN A 4 -3.56 -16.90 -43.38
C GLN A 4 -3.64 -18.43 -43.34
N TRP A 5 -2.95 -19.07 -44.27
CA TRP A 5 -2.92 -20.52 -44.44
C TRP A 5 -1.50 -21.06 -44.40
N ARG A 6 -1.34 -22.24 -43.79
CA ARG A 6 -0.11 -23.03 -43.74
C ARG A 6 -0.45 -24.47 -44.04
N ASN A 7 0.40 -25.17 -44.80
CA ASN A 7 0.21 -26.58 -45.09
C ASN A 7 0.24 -27.41 -43.78
N ALA A 8 -0.81 -28.19 -43.53
CA ALA A 8 -0.96 -29.04 -42.36
C ALA A 8 -0.43 -30.48 -42.56
N VAL A 9 -0.03 -30.83 -43.79
CA VAL A 9 0.44 -32.18 -44.15
C VAL A 9 1.84 -32.07 -44.77
N PRO A 10 2.91 -32.00 -43.94
CA PRO A 10 4.28 -32.00 -44.43
C PRO A 10 4.67 -33.35 -45.04
N ASP A 11 5.56 -33.33 -46.04
CA ASP A 11 6.07 -34.53 -46.70
C ASP A 11 7.46 -34.91 -46.17
N PHE A 12 7.54 -36.01 -45.44
CA PHE A 12 8.78 -36.43 -44.77
C PHE A 12 9.67 -37.37 -45.62
N ARG A 13 9.34 -37.65 -46.88
CA ARG A 13 10.14 -38.59 -47.71
C ARG A 13 11.61 -38.22 -47.83
N SER A 14 11.91 -36.92 -47.85
CA SER A 14 13.27 -36.37 -47.86
C SER A 14 13.27 -34.94 -47.31
N LEU A 15 14.44 -34.42 -46.94
CA LEU A 15 14.58 -33.00 -46.55
C LEU A 15 14.08 -32.03 -47.63
N ALA A 16 14.32 -32.36 -48.91
CA ALA A 16 13.85 -31.54 -50.03
C ALA A 16 12.31 -31.55 -50.11
N SER A 17 11.69 -32.73 -50.00
CA SER A 17 10.23 -32.88 -50.00
C SER A 17 9.58 -32.14 -48.82
N LEU A 18 10.21 -32.18 -47.65
CA LEU A 18 9.71 -31.46 -46.47
C LEU A 18 9.71 -29.94 -46.72
N ARG A 19 10.83 -29.38 -47.19
CA ARG A 19 10.93 -27.95 -47.50
C ARG A 19 9.94 -27.51 -48.57
N GLU A 20 9.81 -28.30 -49.63
CA GLU A 20 8.86 -28.02 -50.71
C GLU A 20 7.40 -28.03 -50.21
N SER A 21 7.04 -29.06 -49.43
CA SER A 21 5.67 -29.21 -48.90
C SER A 21 5.28 -28.08 -47.93
N LEU A 22 6.22 -27.56 -47.14
CA LEU A 22 6.02 -26.37 -46.29
C LEU A 22 5.93 -25.07 -47.11
N GLY A 23 6.41 -25.11 -48.35
CA GLY A 23 6.41 -24.02 -49.32
C GLY A 23 5.11 -23.81 -50.09
N PHE A 24 4.17 -24.76 -50.01
CA PHE A 24 2.94 -24.72 -50.79
C PHE A 24 2.12 -23.45 -50.57
N ALA A 25 1.38 -23.05 -51.60
CA ALA A 25 0.41 -21.96 -51.56
C ALA A 25 -1.00 -22.52 -51.35
N PRO A 26 -1.91 -21.77 -50.70
CA PRO A 26 -3.30 -22.18 -50.60
C PRO A 26 -3.93 -22.23 -51.99
N ARG A 27 -4.88 -23.16 -52.19
CA ARG A 27 -5.66 -23.29 -53.44
C ARG A 27 -6.99 -22.53 -53.39
N GLU A 28 -7.48 -22.25 -52.19
CA GLU A 28 -8.76 -21.56 -51.97
C GLU A 28 -8.62 -20.05 -52.11
N GLU A 29 -9.58 -19.42 -52.80
CA GLU A 29 -9.63 -17.97 -52.91
C GLU A 29 -9.85 -17.29 -51.55
N GLY A 30 -9.19 -16.16 -51.32
CA GLY A 30 -9.27 -15.41 -50.06
C GLY A 30 -8.29 -15.88 -48.96
N LEU A 31 -7.58 -16.99 -49.18
CA LEU A 31 -6.45 -17.40 -48.34
C LEU A 31 -5.13 -16.87 -48.91
N THR A 32 -4.23 -16.47 -48.01
CA THR A 32 -2.85 -16.15 -48.36
C THR A 32 -1.88 -16.98 -47.54
N ARG A 33 -0.69 -17.23 -48.07
CA ARG A 33 0.35 -17.97 -47.35
C ARG A 33 0.74 -17.22 -46.07
N ALA A 34 0.83 -17.93 -44.96
CA ALA A 34 1.32 -17.37 -43.72
C ALA A 34 2.78 -16.91 -43.88
N PRO A 35 3.19 -15.82 -43.20
CA PRO A 35 4.60 -15.44 -43.10
C PRO A 35 5.46 -16.61 -42.63
N THR A 36 6.72 -16.65 -43.05
CA THR A 36 7.66 -17.69 -42.64
C THR A 36 7.82 -17.71 -41.12
N ALA A 37 7.32 -18.77 -40.50
CA ALA A 37 7.41 -18.99 -39.07
C ALA A 37 8.82 -19.44 -38.64
N ASP A 38 9.13 -19.28 -37.35
CA ASP A 38 10.47 -19.52 -36.80
C ASP A 38 10.93 -20.96 -37.01
N ASP A 39 10.01 -21.93 -36.93
CA ASP A 39 10.28 -23.35 -37.17
C ASP A 39 10.78 -23.63 -38.60
N VAL A 40 10.21 -22.96 -39.61
CA VAL A 40 10.67 -23.04 -41.00
C VAL A 40 12.03 -22.34 -41.17
N GLN A 41 12.25 -21.20 -40.51
CA GLN A 41 13.54 -20.50 -40.57
C GLN A 41 14.66 -21.36 -39.97
N VAL A 42 14.40 -22.02 -38.84
CA VAL A 42 15.33 -22.96 -38.22
C VAL A 42 15.57 -24.15 -39.13
N LEU A 43 14.53 -24.74 -39.73
CA LEU A 43 14.69 -25.84 -40.69
C LEU A 43 15.61 -25.46 -41.85
N GLU A 44 15.46 -24.26 -42.41
CA GLU A 44 16.33 -23.76 -43.49
C GLU A 44 17.80 -23.62 -43.07
N ILE A 45 18.07 -23.32 -41.80
CA ILE A 45 19.42 -23.30 -41.23
C ILE A 45 19.93 -24.73 -41.04
N MET A 46 19.11 -25.60 -40.46
CA MET A 46 19.43 -27.01 -40.21
C MET A 46 19.74 -27.78 -41.50
N CYS A 47 19.04 -27.48 -42.59
CA CYS A 47 19.28 -28.08 -43.90
C CYS A 47 20.62 -27.67 -44.55
N LYS A 48 21.34 -26.70 -43.97
CA LYS A 48 22.69 -26.30 -44.40
C LYS A 48 23.78 -26.91 -43.51
N ASP A 49 23.45 -27.48 -42.36
CA ASP A 49 24.41 -28.18 -41.50
C ASP A 49 24.64 -29.60 -42.06
N ALA A 50 25.88 -29.87 -42.48
CA ALA A 50 26.27 -31.16 -43.05
C ALA A 50 25.95 -32.34 -42.11
N ARG A 51 26.13 -32.16 -40.79
CA ARG A 51 25.87 -33.21 -39.79
C ARG A 51 24.39 -33.60 -39.74
N VAL A 52 23.51 -32.63 -39.97
CA VAL A 52 22.06 -32.84 -40.01
C VAL A 52 21.67 -33.53 -41.30
N VAL A 53 22.20 -33.04 -42.44
CA VAL A 53 21.91 -33.59 -43.77
C VAL A 53 22.35 -35.05 -43.89
N GLU A 54 23.52 -35.40 -43.36
CA GLU A 54 24.05 -36.77 -43.36
C GLU A 54 23.19 -37.74 -42.54
N ARG A 55 22.53 -37.24 -41.47
CA ARG A 55 21.69 -38.06 -40.57
C ARG A 55 20.24 -38.15 -41.03
N ALA A 56 19.68 -37.07 -41.58
CA ALA A 56 18.28 -36.99 -42.00
C ALA A 56 18.04 -37.58 -43.40
N THR A 57 18.41 -38.85 -43.58
CA THR A 57 18.33 -39.58 -44.86
C THR A 57 17.11 -40.50 -44.97
N VAL A 58 16.47 -40.82 -43.85
CA VAL A 58 15.28 -41.69 -43.79
C VAL A 58 14.04 -40.93 -43.31
N PRO A 59 12.82 -41.30 -43.74
CA PRO A 59 11.62 -40.51 -43.48
C PRO A 59 11.33 -40.23 -41.99
N ASP A 60 11.56 -41.22 -41.11
CA ASP A 60 11.31 -41.06 -39.68
C ASP A 60 12.26 -40.04 -39.03
N VAL A 61 13.52 -39.99 -39.50
CA VAL A 61 14.51 -39.02 -39.00
C VAL A 61 14.21 -37.62 -39.55
N VAL A 62 13.69 -37.50 -40.79
CA VAL A 62 13.22 -36.23 -41.35
C VAL A 62 12.01 -35.71 -40.58
N ALA A 63 11.06 -36.58 -40.22
CA ALA A 63 9.92 -36.24 -39.37
C ALA A 63 10.39 -35.80 -37.97
N ARG A 64 11.39 -36.49 -37.40
CA ARG A 64 11.98 -36.10 -36.11
C ARG A 64 12.72 -34.77 -36.19
N LEU A 65 13.46 -34.49 -37.26
CA LEU A 65 14.09 -33.19 -37.46
C LEU A 65 13.03 -32.08 -37.45
N TRP A 66 11.91 -32.32 -38.13
CA TRP A 66 10.80 -31.38 -38.15
C TRP A 66 10.22 -31.16 -36.75
N ASP A 67 9.97 -32.23 -35.99
CA ASP A 67 9.51 -32.14 -34.60
C ASP A 67 10.41 -31.23 -33.73
N VAL A 68 11.74 -31.34 -33.90
CA VAL A 68 12.70 -30.54 -33.13
C VAL A 68 12.74 -29.09 -33.61
N CYS A 69 12.57 -28.84 -34.92
CA CYS A 69 12.45 -27.48 -35.45
C CYS A 69 11.22 -26.74 -34.91
N GLN A 70 10.18 -27.47 -34.49
CA GLN A 70 8.97 -26.88 -33.89
C GLN A 70 9.15 -26.44 -32.43
N VAL A 71 10.32 -26.66 -31.80
CA VAL A 71 10.60 -26.18 -30.45
C VAL A 71 10.51 -24.65 -30.41
N PRO A 72 9.60 -24.05 -29.61
CA PRO A 72 9.39 -22.61 -29.62
C PRO A 72 10.59 -21.84 -29.05
N ASP A 73 10.96 -20.75 -29.70
CA ASP A 73 11.91 -19.77 -29.16
C ASP A 73 11.19 -18.70 -28.32
N TYR A 74 10.89 -19.04 -27.06
CA TYR A 74 10.34 -18.08 -26.12
C TYR A 74 11.33 -16.93 -25.80
N ARG A 75 12.64 -17.13 -26.02
CA ARG A 75 13.69 -16.15 -25.71
C ARG A 75 13.83 -15.09 -26.80
N LYS A 76 13.31 -15.36 -28.01
CA LYS A 76 13.42 -14.49 -29.19
C LYS A 76 14.87 -14.13 -29.51
N ILE A 77 15.74 -15.12 -29.47
CA ILE A 77 17.15 -14.99 -29.87
C ILE A 77 17.28 -15.03 -31.39
N SER A 78 18.50 -14.89 -31.90
CA SER A 78 18.71 -14.99 -33.34
C SER A 78 18.37 -16.40 -33.85
N PRO A 79 17.85 -16.54 -35.09
CA PRO A 79 17.52 -17.84 -35.66
C PRO A 79 18.71 -18.83 -35.65
N GLY A 80 19.93 -18.33 -35.82
CA GLY A 80 21.14 -19.16 -35.74
C GLY A 80 21.39 -19.72 -34.34
N ALA A 81 21.30 -18.88 -33.30
CA ALA A 81 21.51 -19.33 -31.93
C ALA A 81 20.39 -20.28 -31.45
N HIS A 82 19.16 -20.13 -31.95
CA HIS A 82 18.09 -21.09 -31.69
C HIS A 82 18.32 -22.41 -32.45
N ALA A 83 18.80 -22.35 -33.70
CA ALA A 83 19.16 -23.53 -34.47
C ALA A 83 20.26 -24.37 -33.80
N GLU A 84 21.22 -23.77 -33.08
CA GLU A 84 22.22 -24.52 -32.31
C GLU A 84 21.59 -25.38 -31.19
N LEU A 85 20.58 -24.84 -30.49
CA LEU A 85 19.83 -25.61 -29.50
C LEU A 85 19.06 -26.75 -30.16
N VAL A 86 18.36 -26.46 -31.25
CA VAL A 86 17.60 -27.45 -32.03
C VAL A 86 18.53 -28.55 -32.56
N ALA A 87 19.72 -28.21 -33.04
CA ALA A 87 20.73 -29.19 -33.46
C ALA A 87 21.16 -30.10 -32.31
N THR A 88 21.42 -29.53 -31.13
CA THR A 88 21.77 -30.31 -29.94
C THR A 88 20.66 -31.28 -29.54
N LEU A 89 19.40 -30.84 -29.58
CA LEU A 89 18.26 -31.70 -29.31
C LEU A 89 18.15 -32.82 -30.35
N PHE A 90 18.31 -32.50 -31.64
CA PHE A 90 18.30 -33.46 -32.74
C PHE A 90 19.46 -34.47 -32.67
N ASP A 91 20.63 -34.08 -32.16
CA ASP A 91 21.73 -35.00 -31.84
C ASP A 91 21.31 -36.09 -30.86
N HIS A 92 20.49 -35.76 -29.86
CA HIS A 92 19.98 -36.75 -28.91
C HIS A 92 18.82 -37.59 -29.47
N VAL A 93 17.79 -36.96 -30.04
CA VAL A 93 16.53 -37.65 -30.36
C VAL A 93 16.39 -38.08 -31.82
N GLY A 94 17.23 -37.55 -32.72
CA GLY A 94 17.10 -37.68 -34.17
C GLY A 94 16.95 -39.11 -34.66
N THR A 95 17.67 -40.05 -34.06
CA THR A 95 17.68 -41.48 -34.44
C THR A 95 17.00 -42.37 -33.39
N GLY A 96 16.02 -41.82 -32.65
CA GLY A 96 15.26 -42.56 -31.62
C GLY A 96 15.93 -42.64 -30.25
N GLY A 97 16.96 -41.82 -30.01
CA GLY A 97 17.57 -41.66 -28.68
C GLY A 97 16.73 -40.76 -27.77
N ARG A 98 17.22 -40.57 -26.54
CA ARG A 98 16.63 -39.67 -25.54
C ARG A 98 17.67 -38.65 -25.09
N ILE A 99 17.19 -37.49 -24.66
CA ILE A 99 18.00 -36.46 -24.04
C ILE A 99 18.46 -36.99 -22.67
N PRO A 100 19.77 -36.98 -22.36
CA PRO A 100 20.27 -37.43 -21.07
C PRO A 100 19.73 -36.56 -19.93
N ASP A 101 19.25 -37.20 -18.87
CA ASP A 101 18.72 -36.53 -17.67
C ASP A 101 19.74 -35.55 -17.08
N GLU A 102 21.02 -35.93 -17.05
CA GLU A 102 22.13 -35.08 -16.63
C GLU A 102 22.25 -33.78 -17.47
N TRP A 103 22.05 -33.88 -18.78
CA TRP A 103 22.08 -32.70 -19.64
C TRP A 103 20.88 -31.80 -19.37
N PHE A 104 19.70 -32.39 -19.23
CA PHE A 104 18.46 -31.66 -19.00
C PHE A 104 18.46 -30.96 -17.62
N ALA A 105 18.94 -31.65 -16.59
CA ALA A 105 19.16 -31.10 -15.24
C ALA A 105 20.06 -29.87 -15.27
N ARG A 106 21.17 -29.91 -16.01
CA ARG A 106 22.08 -28.76 -16.16
C ARG A 106 21.39 -27.58 -16.83
N GLN A 107 20.54 -27.80 -17.84
CA GLN A 107 19.80 -26.71 -18.48
C GLN A 107 18.82 -26.03 -17.51
N ILE A 108 18.14 -26.82 -16.67
CA ILE A 108 17.23 -26.28 -15.63
C ILE A 108 18.01 -25.52 -14.55
N ALA A 109 19.16 -26.04 -14.10
CA ALA A 109 19.97 -25.38 -13.07
C ALA A 109 20.51 -23.99 -13.51
N LEU A 110 20.64 -23.74 -14.81
CA LEU A 110 21.01 -22.43 -15.35
C LEU A 110 19.88 -21.40 -15.22
N THR A 111 18.62 -21.85 -15.19
CA THR A 111 17.44 -20.97 -15.09
C THR A 111 16.90 -20.86 -13.68
N ASP A 112 17.10 -21.85 -12.81
CA ASP A 112 16.57 -21.89 -11.44
C ASP A 112 17.29 -20.93 -10.46
N ARG A 113 17.16 -19.63 -10.72
CA ARG A 113 17.68 -18.55 -9.87
C ARG A 113 16.66 -17.42 -9.83
N ALA A 114 16.11 -17.16 -8.64
CA ALA A 114 15.11 -16.11 -8.41
C ALA A 114 15.71 -14.70 -8.28
N GLU A 115 17.03 -14.57 -8.29
CA GLU A 115 17.73 -13.29 -8.16
C GLU A 115 17.91 -12.59 -9.51
N GLY A 116 17.60 -11.30 -9.59
CA GLY A 116 17.86 -10.50 -10.79
C GLY A 116 16.85 -9.37 -10.95
N ASP A 117 17.03 -8.60 -12.01
CA ASP A 117 16.04 -7.62 -12.46
C ASP A 117 14.94 -8.29 -13.32
N ILE A 118 13.94 -7.50 -13.70
CA ILE A 118 12.79 -7.95 -14.51
C ILE A 118 13.25 -8.61 -15.83
N ASP A 119 14.26 -8.05 -16.49
CA ASP A 119 14.74 -8.56 -17.77
C ASP A 119 15.47 -9.90 -17.59
N THR A 120 16.27 -10.04 -16.53
CA THR A 120 16.93 -11.29 -16.16
C THR A 120 15.93 -12.39 -15.86
N LEU A 121 14.93 -12.10 -15.03
CA LEU A 121 13.88 -13.05 -14.66
C LEU A 121 13.03 -13.44 -15.89
N SER A 122 12.65 -12.47 -16.72
CA SER A 122 11.90 -12.72 -17.95
C SER A 122 12.64 -13.63 -18.92
N ARG A 123 13.97 -13.44 -19.08
CA ARG A 123 14.80 -14.31 -19.92
C ARG A 123 14.88 -15.74 -19.38
N ARG A 124 14.99 -15.91 -18.07
CA ARG A 124 14.99 -17.24 -17.43
C ARG A 124 13.65 -17.94 -17.55
N ILE A 125 12.54 -17.22 -17.39
CA ILE A 125 11.18 -17.75 -17.63
C ILE A 125 11.02 -18.20 -19.08
N ALA A 126 11.48 -17.38 -20.03
CA ALA A 126 11.47 -17.78 -21.45
C ALA A 126 12.28 -19.06 -21.69
N GLN A 127 13.47 -19.16 -21.10
CA GLN A 127 14.31 -20.34 -21.24
C GLN A 127 13.68 -21.59 -20.60
N VAL A 128 13.11 -21.50 -19.38
CA VAL A 128 12.46 -22.66 -18.75
C VAL A 128 11.23 -23.11 -19.54
N ARG A 129 10.47 -22.20 -20.17
CA ARG A 129 9.33 -22.57 -21.04
C ARG A 129 9.75 -23.41 -22.24
N THR A 130 10.91 -23.14 -22.84
CA THR A 130 11.46 -24.00 -23.90
C THR A 130 11.76 -25.39 -23.36
N LEU A 131 12.29 -25.51 -22.14
CA LEU A 131 12.52 -26.80 -21.48
C LEU A 131 11.20 -27.49 -21.11
N THR A 132 10.19 -26.75 -20.64
CA THR A 132 8.85 -27.28 -20.39
C THR A 132 8.25 -27.88 -21.65
N PHE A 133 8.40 -27.22 -22.80
CA PHE A 133 7.95 -27.78 -24.09
C PHE A 133 8.66 -29.10 -24.41
N VAL A 134 9.98 -29.15 -24.23
CA VAL A 134 10.77 -30.38 -24.40
C VAL A 134 10.30 -31.49 -23.46
N ALA A 135 10.02 -31.18 -22.20
CA ALA A 135 9.54 -32.14 -21.20
C ALA A 135 8.14 -32.68 -21.49
N ASN A 136 7.33 -31.98 -22.28
CA ASN A 136 6.01 -32.45 -22.73
C ASN A 136 6.08 -33.34 -23.98
N ARG A 137 7.26 -33.55 -24.58
CA ARG A 137 7.41 -34.50 -25.68
C ARG A 137 7.44 -35.93 -25.11
N PRO A 138 6.60 -36.84 -25.61
CA PRO A 138 6.35 -38.14 -24.97
C PRO A 138 7.57 -39.07 -24.95
N ASP A 139 8.48 -38.93 -25.90
CA ASP A 139 9.57 -39.88 -26.15
C ASP A 139 10.98 -39.24 -26.15
N TRP A 140 11.10 -37.98 -25.72
CA TRP A 140 12.40 -37.29 -25.75
C TRP A 140 13.20 -37.42 -24.45
N LEU A 141 12.54 -37.66 -23.32
CA LEU A 141 13.17 -37.85 -22.01
C LEU A 141 12.85 -39.23 -21.47
N THR A 142 13.66 -39.73 -20.52
CA THR A 142 13.43 -41.03 -19.88
C THR A 142 12.19 -41.00 -19.00
N ASP A 143 12.02 -39.93 -18.21
CA ASP A 143 10.88 -39.69 -17.32
C ASP A 143 10.25 -38.31 -17.59
N PRO A 144 9.35 -38.20 -18.58
CA PRO A 144 8.71 -36.92 -18.92
C PRO A 144 7.88 -36.33 -17.77
N GLU A 145 7.19 -37.15 -16.97
CA GLU A 145 6.32 -36.68 -15.89
C GLU A 145 7.13 -36.02 -14.77
N HIS A 146 8.25 -36.62 -14.38
CA HIS A 146 9.18 -36.01 -13.43
C HIS A 146 9.65 -34.65 -13.92
N TRP A 147 10.13 -34.57 -15.17
CA TRP A 147 10.70 -33.34 -15.72
C TRP A 147 9.66 -32.24 -15.96
N GLN A 148 8.41 -32.60 -16.26
CA GLN A 148 7.29 -31.64 -16.29
C GLN A 148 7.04 -31.01 -14.92
N GLY A 149 7.10 -31.81 -13.84
CA GLY A 149 6.97 -31.31 -12.47
C GLY A 149 8.11 -30.36 -12.10
N VAL A 150 9.35 -30.72 -12.41
CA VAL A 150 10.53 -29.89 -12.11
C VAL A 150 10.48 -28.56 -12.88
N THR A 151 10.22 -28.60 -14.18
CA THR A 151 10.16 -27.38 -15.01
C THR A 151 9.03 -26.45 -14.59
N ARG A 152 7.85 -26.99 -14.21
CA ARG A 152 6.74 -26.20 -13.66
C ARG A 152 7.12 -25.52 -12.35
N GLY A 153 7.72 -26.24 -11.40
CA GLY A 153 8.14 -25.67 -10.12
C GLY A 153 9.16 -24.53 -10.28
N VAL A 154 10.07 -24.64 -11.23
CA VAL A 154 11.02 -23.56 -11.55
C VAL A 154 10.31 -22.37 -12.22
N GLU A 155 9.37 -22.61 -13.13
CA GLU A 155 8.59 -21.54 -13.76
C GLU A 155 7.73 -20.77 -12.73
N ASP A 156 7.07 -21.47 -11.81
CA ASP A 156 6.27 -20.88 -10.74
C ASP A 156 7.15 -19.98 -9.85
N LYS A 157 8.27 -20.51 -9.35
CA LYS A 157 9.24 -19.77 -8.53
C LYS A 157 9.77 -18.50 -9.23
N LEU A 158 10.09 -18.59 -10.51
CA LEU A 158 10.58 -17.44 -11.27
C LEU A 158 9.47 -16.41 -11.54
N SER A 159 8.24 -16.88 -11.78
CA SER A 159 7.07 -16.02 -12.01
C SER A 159 6.69 -15.23 -10.76
N ASP A 160 6.75 -15.85 -9.59
CA ASP A 160 6.54 -15.17 -8.31
C ASP A 160 7.58 -14.08 -8.06
N ALA A 161 8.87 -14.40 -8.26
CA ALA A 161 9.95 -13.42 -8.14
C ALA A 161 9.78 -12.25 -9.13
N LEU A 162 9.35 -12.53 -10.36
CA LEU A 162 9.06 -11.50 -11.36
C LEU A 162 7.90 -10.60 -10.92
N HIS A 163 6.84 -11.19 -10.35
CA HIS A 163 5.67 -10.45 -9.87
C HIS A 163 6.04 -9.49 -8.73
N GLU A 164 6.87 -9.94 -7.80
CA GLU A 164 7.39 -9.11 -6.70
C GLU A 164 8.17 -7.89 -7.26
N ARG A 165 9.07 -8.11 -8.22
CA ARG A 165 9.86 -7.04 -8.86
C ARG A 165 9.02 -6.06 -9.66
N LEU A 166 7.98 -6.55 -10.36
CA LEU A 166 7.04 -5.68 -11.07
C LEU A 166 6.28 -4.79 -10.09
N THR A 167 5.81 -5.35 -8.97
CA THR A 167 5.11 -4.62 -7.93
C THR A 167 5.99 -3.51 -7.35
N GLN A 168 7.23 -3.81 -7.00
CA GLN A 168 8.21 -2.83 -6.51
C GLN A 168 8.46 -1.70 -7.54
N ARG A 169 8.67 -2.03 -8.82
CA ARG A 169 8.94 -1.02 -9.86
C ARG A 169 7.76 -0.08 -10.14
N PHE A 170 6.52 -0.55 -9.98
CA PHE A 170 5.33 0.31 -10.10
C PHE A 170 5.24 1.34 -8.97
N VAL A 171 5.63 0.96 -7.76
CA VAL A 171 5.75 1.87 -6.62
C VAL A 171 6.85 2.90 -6.93
N ASP A 172 8.05 2.45 -7.29
CA ASP A 172 9.22 3.33 -7.52
C ASP A 172 9.02 4.33 -8.68
N ARG A 173 8.37 3.94 -9.77
CA ARG A 173 8.15 4.81 -10.94
C ARG A 173 7.15 5.93 -10.65
N ARG A 174 6.13 5.66 -9.83
CA ARG A 174 5.19 6.69 -9.37
C ARG A 174 5.88 7.68 -8.44
N THR A 175 6.68 7.18 -7.51
CA THR A 175 7.50 7.99 -6.59
C THR A 175 8.49 8.88 -7.35
N SER A 176 9.12 8.36 -8.40
CA SER A 176 10.09 9.11 -9.22
C SER A 176 9.45 10.29 -9.98
N LEU A 177 8.21 10.13 -10.48
CA LEU A 177 7.47 11.21 -11.14
C LEU A 177 7.01 12.28 -10.14
N LEU A 178 6.64 11.86 -8.93
CA LEU A 178 6.30 12.74 -7.82
C LEU A 178 7.50 13.59 -7.38
N MET A 179 8.68 12.98 -7.24
CA MET A 179 9.93 13.68 -6.92
C MET A 179 10.34 14.70 -7.97
N ARG A 180 10.11 14.40 -9.26
CA ARG A 180 10.39 15.35 -10.34
C ARG A 180 9.49 16.59 -10.24
N ARG A 181 8.19 16.42 -9.98
CA ARG A 181 7.25 17.54 -9.81
C ARG A 181 7.52 18.35 -8.54
N LEU A 182 7.91 17.67 -7.47
CA LEU A 182 8.26 18.32 -6.20
C LEU A 182 9.53 19.19 -6.33
N ARG A 183 10.50 18.81 -7.20
CA ARG A 183 11.64 19.67 -7.57
C ARG A 183 11.28 20.81 -8.51
N GLU A 184 10.22 20.67 -9.31
CA GLU A 184 9.78 21.66 -10.31
C GLU A 184 8.83 22.73 -9.73
N ASN A 185 8.57 22.76 -8.41
CA ASN A 185 7.74 23.76 -7.73
C ASN A 185 6.32 23.91 -8.33
N THR A 186 5.81 22.85 -8.96
CA THR A 186 4.44 22.79 -9.45
C THR A 186 3.51 22.59 -8.25
N MET A 187 2.40 23.35 -8.17
CA MET A 187 1.44 23.22 -7.09
C MET A 187 0.93 21.77 -7.03
N LEU A 188 1.26 21.07 -5.96
CA LEU A 188 0.78 19.71 -5.70
C LEU A 188 -0.65 19.80 -5.17
N GLU A 189 -1.57 19.05 -5.78
CA GLU A 189 -2.95 19.01 -5.32
C GLU A 189 -3.01 18.28 -3.98
N THR A 190 -3.36 19.02 -2.93
CA THR A 190 -3.57 18.48 -1.58
C THR A 190 -5.07 18.44 -1.31
N GLU A 191 -5.58 17.24 -1.04
CA GLU A 191 -6.97 17.00 -0.69
C GLU A 191 -7.07 16.62 0.78
N ILE A 192 -7.99 17.24 1.51
CA ILE A 192 -8.31 16.84 2.89
C ILE A 192 -9.73 16.32 2.91
N SER A 193 -9.91 15.06 3.29
CA SER A 193 -11.22 14.44 3.36
C SER A 193 -12.01 14.97 4.56
N LYS A 194 -13.34 14.79 4.53
CA LYS A 194 -14.22 15.11 5.66
C LYS A 194 -13.91 14.30 6.91
N THR A 195 -13.32 13.12 6.75
CA THR A 195 -12.88 12.26 7.86
C THR A 195 -11.58 12.75 8.49
N GLY A 196 -10.81 13.63 7.81
CA GLY A 196 -9.52 14.14 8.30
C GLY A 196 -8.31 13.54 7.58
N ASP A 197 -8.50 12.67 6.58
CA ASP A 197 -7.38 12.10 5.82
C ASP A 197 -6.77 13.15 4.90
N VAL A 198 -5.46 13.30 4.98
CA VAL A 198 -4.70 14.26 4.18
C VAL A 198 -4.01 13.50 3.07
N LYS A 199 -4.33 13.86 1.83
CA LYS A 199 -3.77 13.26 0.62
C LYS A 199 -3.04 14.30 -0.20
N VAL A 200 -1.89 13.94 -0.74
CA VAL A 200 -1.15 14.75 -1.73
C VAL A 200 -1.03 13.92 -3.00
N GLU A 201 -1.57 14.41 -4.11
CA GLU A 201 -1.59 13.68 -5.41
C GLU A 201 -2.14 12.25 -5.26
N GLY A 202 -3.21 12.09 -4.47
CA GLY A 202 -3.88 10.81 -4.20
C GLY A 202 -3.20 9.90 -3.17
N HIS A 203 -2.04 10.28 -2.61
CA HIS A 203 -1.33 9.48 -1.60
C HIS A 203 -1.66 9.97 -0.19
N VAL A 204 -2.10 9.08 0.70
CA VAL A 204 -2.33 9.40 2.11
C VAL A 204 -0.99 9.67 2.78
N ILE A 205 -0.83 10.87 3.34
CA ILE A 205 0.39 11.25 4.06
C ILE A 205 0.19 11.30 5.59
N GLY A 206 -1.07 11.24 6.02
CA GLY A 206 -1.44 11.28 7.42
C GLY A 206 -2.89 11.71 7.62
N HIS A 207 -3.22 12.04 8.85
CA HIS A 207 -4.58 12.37 9.28
C HIS A 207 -4.57 13.58 10.23
N LEU A 208 -5.54 14.47 10.06
CA LEU A 208 -5.71 15.69 10.85
C LEU A 208 -6.72 15.44 11.99
N GLN A 209 -6.20 15.21 13.20
CA GLN A 209 -6.97 15.01 14.43
C GLN A 209 -7.12 16.34 15.17
N GLY A 210 -8.35 16.87 15.28
CA GLY A 210 -8.58 18.21 15.81
C GLY A 210 -7.77 19.27 15.05
N PHE A 211 -6.72 19.81 15.70
CA PHE A 211 -5.76 20.77 15.15
C PHE A 211 -4.33 20.21 15.01
N GLN A 212 -4.15 18.89 15.09
CA GLN A 212 -2.86 18.22 14.98
C GLN A 212 -2.81 17.27 13.79
N PHE A 213 -1.72 17.35 13.03
CA PHE A 213 -1.45 16.45 11.92
C PHE A 213 -0.65 15.24 12.42
N ALA A 214 -1.30 14.07 12.42
CA ALA A 214 -0.68 12.79 12.69
C ALA A 214 -0.16 12.17 11.38
N PRO A 215 1.17 12.08 11.15
CA PRO A 215 1.71 11.50 9.93
C PRO A 215 1.47 9.98 9.88
N ASP A 216 1.28 9.44 8.68
CA ASP A 216 1.18 8.00 8.47
C ASP A 216 2.56 7.33 8.69
N PRO A 217 2.68 6.35 9.63
CA PRO A 217 3.94 5.64 9.86
C PRO A 217 4.40 4.79 8.66
N ALA A 218 3.49 4.38 7.77
CA ALA A 218 3.85 3.67 6.54
C ALA A 218 4.51 4.58 5.50
N ALA A 219 4.27 5.89 5.58
CA ALA A 219 4.96 6.92 4.80
C ALA A 219 6.23 7.38 5.52
N GLY A 220 7.20 6.48 5.71
CA GLY A 220 8.52 6.80 6.28
C GLY A 220 9.52 7.30 5.22
N GLY A 221 10.51 8.09 5.61
CA GLY A 221 11.64 8.50 4.74
C GLY A 221 11.74 10.00 4.45
N GLU A 222 12.76 10.40 3.68
CA GLU A 222 12.92 11.79 3.21
C GLU A 222 11.74 12.24 2.33
N GLU A 223 11.15 11.31 1.59
CA GLU A 223 9.95 11.50 0.75
C GLU A 223 8.76 12.07 1.54
N ALA A 224 8.49 11.51 2.72
CA ALA A 224 7.39 11.94 3.56
C ALA A 224 7.61 13.32 4.16
N LYS A 225 8.87 13.71 4.44
CA LYS A 225 9.19 15.07 4.88
C LYS A 225 8.89 16.10 3.78
N ALA A 226 9.25 15.77 2.54
CA ALA A 226 9.00 16.65 1.39
C ALA A 226 7.49 16.81 1.11
N LEU A 227 6.73 15.72 1.17
CA LEU A 227 5.27 15.76 1.01
C LEU A 227 4.57 16.52 2.15
N ARG A 228 5.05 16.36 3.40
CA ARG A 228 4.56 17.15 4.54
C ARG A 228 4.81 18.64 4.35
N ALA A 229 5.97 19.03 3.82
CA ALA A 229 6.28 20.42 3.52
C ALA A 229 5.35 20.99 2.43
N ALA A 230 5.04 20.20 1.40
CA ALA A 230 4.09 20.61 0.36
C ALA A 230 2.65 20.79 0.88
N ALA A 231 2.21 19.92 1.80
CA ALA A 231 0.86 19.97 2.38
C ALA A 231 0.64 21.14 3.36
N GLN A 232 1.71 21.81 3.83
CA GLN A 232 1.65 22.86 4.87
C GLN A 232 0.62 23.96 4.57
N LYS A 233 0.57 24.43 3.31
CA LYS A 233 -0.32 25.52 2.92
C LYS A 233 -1.80 25.10 2.94
N ALA A 234 -2.09 23.88 2.50
CA ALA A 234 -3.45 23.33 2.53
C ALA A 234 -3.90 23.02 3.96
N LEU A 235 -2.99 22.49 4.79
CA LEU A 235 -3.23 22.24 6.21
C LEU A 235 -3.57 23.53 6.96
N ALA A 236 -2.85 24.62 6.71
CA ALA A 236 -3.13 25.91 7.33
C ALA A 236 -4.55 26.40 7.03
N GLY A 237 -4.99 26.32 5.77
CA GLY A 237 -6.34 26.72 5.36
C GLY A 237 -7.45 25.87 6.00
N GLU A 238 -7.26 24.54 6.08
CA GLU A 238 -8.23 23.67 6.75
C GLU A 238 -8.26 23.88 8.27
N ILE A 239 -7.11 24.15 8.89
CA ILE A 239 -7.03 24.46 10.33
C ILE A 239 -7.79 25.75 10.66
N GLU A 240 -7.66 26.78 9.82
CA GLU A 240 -8.43 28.02 9.95
C GLU A 240 -9.94 27.79 9.77
N ALA A 241 -10.34 26.98 8.78
CA ALA A 241 -11.73 26.59 8.59
C ALA A 241 -12.30 25.79 9.78
N ARG A 242 -11.50 24.89 10.38
CA ARG A 242 -11.85 24.18 11.63
C ARG A 242 -11.96 25.12 12.81
N ALA A 243 -11.03 26.07 12.96
CA ALA A 243 -11.06 27.05 14.05
C ALA A 243 -12.34 27.90 13.98
N THR A 244 -12.74 28.32 12.77
CA THR A 244 -14.00 29.02 12.53
C THR A 244 -15.21 28.18 12.95
N ARG A 245 -15.26 26.90 12.54
CA ARG A 245 -16.34 25.98 12.92
C ARG A 245 -16.40 25.74 14.43
N VAL A 246 -15.26 25.57 15.09
CA VAL A 246 -15.18 25.45 16.55
C VAL A 246 -15.72 26.72 17.19
N GLY A 247 -15.26 27.89 16.75
CA GLY A 247 -15.71 29.19 17.25
C GLY A 247 -17.22 29.41 17.20
N GLN A 248 -17.90 28.80 16.23
CA GLN A 248 -19.34 28.89 16.01
C GLN A 248 -20.13 27.70 16.57
N ALA A 249 -19.46 26.69 17.14
CA ALA A 249 -20.11 25.46 17.59
C ALA A 249 -21.00 25.69 18.82
N VAL A 250 -22.11 24.95 18.92
CA VAL A 250 -23.00 24.94 20.10
C VAL A 250 -22.38 24.16 21.26
N ASP A 251 -22.88 24.33 22.48
CA ASP A 251 -22.30 23.73 23.69
C ASP A 251 -22.31 22.19 23.66
N GLU A 252 -23.33 21.59 23.04
CA GLU A 252 -23.50 20.14 22.89
C GLU A 252 -22.47 19.50 21.95
N ALA A 253 -21.79 20.30 21.12
CA ALA A 253 -20.73 19.80 20.25
C ALA A 253 -19.43 19.48 21.01
N PHE A 254 -19.34 19.91 22.26
CA PHE A 254 -18.17 19.73 23.12
C PHE A 254 -18.44 18.72 24.24
N VAL A 255 -17.46 17.87 24.51
CA VAL A 255 -17.51 16.87 25.57
C VAL A 255 -16.23 16.91 26.39
N LEU A 256 -16.36 17.00 27.72
CA LEU A 256 -15.26 16.76 28.66
C LEU A 256 -15.19 15.27 28.98
N THR A 257 -14.04 14.66 28.71
CA THR A 257 -13.78 13.25 29.02
C THR A 257 -13.12 13.10 30.40
N ALA A 258 -13.18 11.89 30.97
CA ALA A 258 -12.74 11.62 32.34
C ALA A 258 -11.22 11.83 32.56
N ASP A 259 -10.41 11.75 31.49
CA ASP A 259 -8.98 12.06 31.49
C ASP A 259 -8.68 13.57 31.35
N GLY A 260 -9.72 14.41 31.38
CA GLY A 260 -9.63 15.86 31.26
C GLY A 260 -9.49 16.36 29.83
N THR A 261 -9.68 15.51 28.81
CA THR A 261 -9.62 15.94 27.41
C THR A 261 -10.95 16.57 26.98
N ILE A 262 -10.90 17.76 26.36
CA ILE A 262 -12.03 18.42 25.72
C ILE A 262 -12.06 17.99 24.25
N ARG A 263 -13.16 17.40 23.83
CA ARG A 263 -13.38 16.92 22.46
C ARG A 263 -14.44 17.74 21.74
N TRP A 264 -14.22 18.01 20.45
CA TRP A 264 -15.20 18.61 19.56
C TRP A 264 -15.52 17.61 18.44
N THR A 265 -16.80 17.23 18.31
CA THR A 265 -17.25 16.24 17.31
C THR A 265 -16.47 14.92 17.33
N GLY A 266 -15.97 14.51 18.51
CA GLY A 266 -15.15 13.30 18.70
C GLY A 266 -13.65 13.54 18.71
N GLU A 267 -13.17 14.66 18.15
CA GLU A 267 -11.74 14.97 18.03
C GLU A 267 -11.20 15.71 19.26
N PRO A 268 -10.00 15.37 19.78
CA PRO A 268 -9.39 16.08 20.89
C PRO A 268 -8.89 17.47 20.45
N ILE A 269 -9.28 18.52 21.17
CA ILE A 269 -8.90 19.91 20.84
C ILE A 269 -8.27 20.69 21.99
N ALA A 270 -8.49 20.27 23.23
CA ALA A 270 -7.86 20.88 24.40
C ALA A 270 -7.79 19.89 25.57
N LYS A 271 -6.95 20.19 26.55
CA LYS A 271 -6.85 19.44 27.82
C LYS A 271 -7.06 20.38 29.00
N LEU A 272 -7.90 19.97 29.95
CA LEU A 272 -8.12 20.67 31.19
C LEU A 272 -6.83 20.67 32.03
N ILE A 273 -6.51 21.81 32.60
CA ILE A 273 -5.35 22.01 33.48
C ILE A 273 -5.79 22.76 34.75
N PRO A 274 -5.06 22.61 35.87
CA PRO A 274 -5.35 23.34 37.09
C PRO A 274 -5.41 24.87 36.86
N GLY A 275 -6.44 25.49 37.43
CA GLY A 275 -6.59 26.94 37.50
C GLY A 275 -5.98 27.52 38.75
N GLU A 276 -6.25 28.81 39.01
CA GLU A 276 -5.89 29.45 40.29
C GLU A 276 -6.83 29.01 41.43
N GLU A 277 -8.10 28.77 41.10
CA GLU A 277 -9.11 28.25 42.01
C GLU A 277 -9.64 26.90 41.51
N VAL A 278 -10.05 26.03 42.43
CA VAL A 278 -10.56 24.69 42.12
C VAL A 278 -11.76 24.72 41.18
N LEU A 279 -12.64 25.73 41.32
CA LEU A 279 -13.82 25.93 40.46
C LEU A 279 -13.56 26.77 39.21
N LYS A 280 -12.32 27.22 38.97
CA LYS A 280 -11.95 28.00 37.78
C LYS A 280 -10.82 27.30 37.01
N PRO A 281 -11.05 26.07 36.51
CA PRO A 281 -10.03 25.35 35.78
C PRO A 281 -9.67 26.09 34.48
N ARG A 282 -8.44 25.89 34.02
CA ARG A 282 -7.98 26.38 32.72
C ARG A 282 -7.92 25.22 31.72
N PHE A 283 -7.63 25.53 30.47
CA PHE A 283 -7.36 24.51 29.46
C PHE A 283 -6.12 24.89 28.66
N LYS A 284 -5.48 23.87 28.09
CA LYS A 284 -4.41 24.00 27.11
C LYS A 284 -4.91 23.45 25.78
N ILE A 285 -4.92 24.28 24.74
CA ILE A 285 -5.28 23.85 23.38
C ILE A 285 -4.26 22.84 22.87
N ILE A 286 -4.75 21.76 22.26
CA ILE A 286 -3.98 20.73 21.60
C ILE A 286 -3.97 21.07 20.10
N ALA A 287 -2.85 21.63 19.63
CA ALA A 287 -2.71 22.07 18.25
C ALA A 287 -1.25 22.09 17.82
N ASP A 288 -1.02 21.98 16.50
CA ASP A 288 0.29 22.19 15.89
C ASP A 288 0.59 23.69 15.67
N GLU A 289 1.77 23.98 15.13
CA GLU A 289 2.28 25.34 14.89
C GLU A 289 1.42 26.18 13.93
N HIS A 290 0.48 25.56 13.23
CA HIS A 290 -0.40 26.23 12.26
C HIS A 290 -1.57 26.98 12.91
N LEU A 291 -2.00 26.58 14.12
CA LEU A 291 -3.09 27.27 14.81
C LEU A 291 -2.56 28.51 15.53
N THR A 292 -2.58 29.65 14.82
CA THR A 292 -1.98 30.91 15.27
C THR A 292 -2.93 32.10 15.11
N GLY A 293 -2.57 33.20 15.78
CA GLY A 293 -3.23 34.49 15.62
C GLY A 293 -4.75 34.44 15.82
N PRO A 294 -5.55 35.06 14.94
CA PRO A 294 -7.00 35.18 15.10
C PRO A 294 -7.73 33.84 15.23
N SER A 295 -7.26 32.80 14.50
CA SER A 295 -7.87 31.47 14.56
C SER A 295 -7.72 30.85 15.95
N ARG A 296 -6.55 31.01 16.57
CA ARG A 296 -6.30 30.49 17.92
C ARG A 296 -7.14 31.22 18.96
N GLU A 297 -7.19 32.55 18.88
CA GLU A 297 -7.98 33.40 19.78
C GLU A 297 -9.47 33.06 19.72
N GLN A 298 -9.99 32.76 18.53
CA GLN A 298 -11.38 32.36 18.35
C GLN A 298 -11.71 31.03 19.05
N VAL A 299 -10.83 30.03 18.92
CA VAL A 299 -10.97 28.74 19.61
C VAL A 299 -10.88 28.93 21.13
N GLU A 300 -9.93 29.74 21.59
CA GLU A 300 -9.72 30.02 23.02
C GLU A 300 -10.93 30.74 23.64
N ALA A 301 -11.46 31.77 22.98
CA ALA A 301 -12.64 32.47 23.43
C ALA A 301 -13.85 31.54 23.54
N ARG A 302 -14.05 30.66 22.54
CA ARG A 302 -15.18 29.73 22.54
C ARG A 302 -15.08 28.67 23.63
N LEU A 303 -13.90 28.08 23.81
CA LEU A 303 -13.65 27.08 24.85
C LEU A 303 -13.74 27.67 26.25
N THR A 304 -13.32 28.93 26.43
CA THR A 304 -13.49 29.66 27.69
C THR A 304 -14.96 29.83 28.04
N LEU A 305 -15.78 30.26 27.07
CA LEU A 305 -17.22 30.41 27.26
C LEU A 305 -17.88 29.07 27.61
N TRP A 306 -17.56 28.02 26.86
CA TRP A 306 -18.10 26.68 27.09
C TRP A 306 -17.70 26.13 28.46
N LEU A 307 -16.43 26.24 28.84
CA LEU A 307 -15.94 25.72 30.12
C LEU A 307 -16.62 26.40 31.30
N LYS A 308 -16.78 27.74 31.23
CA LYS A 308 -17.52 28.50 32.24
C LYS A 308 -18.97 28.00 32.36
N ALA A 309 -19.69 27.88 31.24
CA ALA A 309 -21.07 27.39 31.23
C ALA A 309 -21.17 25.95 31.75
N HIS A 310 -20.21 25.09 31.42
CA HIS A 310 -20.17 23.70 31.86
C HIS A 310 -19.95 23.58 33.37
N VAL A 311 -19.02 24.36 33.93
CA VAL A 311 -18.78 24.43 35.38
C VAL A 311 -20.00 25.00 36.09
N GLU A 312 -20.60 26.07 35.59
CA GLU A 312 -21.78 26.68 36.19
C GLU A 312 -22.99 25.72 36.19
N LYS A 313 -23.17 24.96 35.11
CA LYS A 313 -24.24 23.95 35.01
C LYS A 313 -24.09 22.83 36.05
N LEU A 314 -22.88 22.35 36.30
CA LEU A 314 -22.63 21.20 37.18
C LEU A 314 -22.37 21.59 38.64
N LEU A 315 -21.62 22.67 38.84
CA LEU A 315 -21.08 23.11 40.14
C LEU A 315 -21.61 24.51 40.55
N GLY A 316 -22.64 25.02 39.89
CA GLY A 316 -23.26 26.31 40.19
C GLY A 316 -23.61 26.55 41.67
N PRO A 317 -24.15 25.56 42.41
CA PRO A 317 -24.35 25.71 43.86
C PRO A 317 -23.06 25.99 44.64
N LEU A 318 -21.94 25.39 44.24
CA LEU A 318 -20.64 25.62 44.89
C LEU A 318 -20.07 26.99 44.54
N LEU A 319 -20.27 27.48 43.30
CA LEU A 319 -19.91 28.86 42.93
C LEU A 319 -20.65 29.86 43.82
N LYS A 320 -21.98 29.69 43.97
CA LYS A 320 -22.79 30.55 44.85
C LYS A 320 -22.34 30.50 46.31
N LEU A 321 -21.98 29.31 46.81
CA LEU A 321 -21.44 29.14 48.16
C LEU A 321 -20.07 29.82 48.32
N GLY A 322 -19.23 29.76 47.29
CA GLY A 322 -17.91 30.40 47.26
C GLY A 322 -17.97 31.92 47.22
N GLU A 323 -18.99 32.49 46.60
CA GLU A 323 -19.21 33.94 46.44
C GLU A 323 -20.11 34.55 47.53
N ALA A 324 -20.62 33.74 48.48
CA ALA A 324 -21.53 34.20 49.53
C ALA A 324 -20.84 35.17 50.51
N GLU A 325 -21.28 36.42 50.51
CA GLU A 325 -20.77 37.48 51.40
C GLU A 325 -21.47 37.50 52.78
N ASP A 326 -22.68 36.95 52.88
CA ASP A 326 -23.48 36.84 54.11
C ASP A 326 -23.00 35.69 55.02
N ILE A 327 -22.20 34.77 54.48
CA ILE A 327 -21.48 33.74 55.25
C ILE A 327 -20.17 34.32 55.77
N THR A 328 -20.08 34.54 57.08
CA THR A 328 -18.91 35.16 57.72
C THR A 328 -18.25 34.25 58.76
N GLY A 329 -17.03 34.63 59.19
CA GLY A 329 -16.30 33.95 60.26
C GLY A 329 -16.08 32.45 60.03
N ILE A 330 -16.43 31.63 61.02
CA ILE A 330 -16.26 30.17 60.97
C ILE A 330 -17.07 29.54 59.83
N GLY A 331 -18.27 30.08 59.55
CA GLY A 331 -19.11 29.61 58.44
C GLY A 331 -18.41 29.79 57.09
N ARG A 332 -17.65 30.88 56.92
CA ARG A 332 -16.88 31.15 55.69
C ARG A 332 -15.77 30.13 55.51
N GLY A 333 -15.09 29.78 56.60
CA GLY A 333 -14.06 28.73 56.60
C GLY A 333 -14.63 27.35 56.21
N ILE A 334 -15.81 26.99 56.72
CA ILE A 334 -16.49 25.74 56.35
C ILE A 334 -16.92 25.77 54.88
N ALA A 335 -17.53 26.87 54.42
CA ALA A 335 -17.92 27.04 53.02
C ALA A 335 -16.72 26.91 52.08
N PHE A 336 -15.59 27.52 52.43
CA PHE A 336 -14.34 27.38 51.69
C PHE A 336 -13.86 25.93 51.62
N GLN A 337 -13.83 25.21 52.75
CA GLN A 337 -13.45 23.79 52.77
C GLN A 337 -14.39 22.90 51.94
N ILE A 338 -15.69 23.19 51.92
CA ILE A 338 -16.67 22.47 51.09
C ILE A 338 -16.38 22.71 49.60
N VAL A 339 -16.12 23.96 49.22
CA VAL A 339 -15.77 24.32 47.84
C VAL A 339 -14.47 23.65 47.39
N GLU A 340 -13.43 23.69 48.23
CA GLU A 340 -12.15 23.02 47.97
C GLU A 340 -12.30 21.49 47.84
N ALA A 341 -13.23 20.91 48.59
CA ALA A 341 -13.56 19.49 48.53
C ALA A 341 -14.60 19.14 47.43
N LEU A 342 -14.87 20.05 46.49
CA LEU A 342 -15.82 19.87 45.39
C LEU A 342 -17.23 19.45 45.86
N GLY A 343 -17.64 19.95 47.03
CA GLY A 343 -18.97 19.76 47.61
C GLY A 343 -19.09 18.60 48.59
N VAL A 344 -18.10 17.71 48.70
CA VAL A 344 -18.15 16.55 49.61
C VAL A 344 -17.04 16.66 50.65
N LEU A 345 -17.41 17.07 51.86
CA LEU A 345 -16.48 17.23 52.99
C LEU A 345 -16.78 16.23 54.10
N GLU A 346 -15.76 15.51 54.56
CA GLU A 346 -15.87 14.64 55.73
C GLU A 346 -16.19 15.45 56.98
N ARG A 347 -17.28 15.10 57.66
CA ARG A 347 -17.76 15.84 58.84
C ARG A 347 -16.73 15.91 59.97
N SER A 348 -15.87 14.91 60.10
CA SER A 348 -14.79 14.87 61.10
C SER A 348 -13.77 15.99 60.93
N ARG A 349 -13.54 16.48 59.70
CA ARG A 349 -12.56 17.54 59.42
C ARG A 349 -12.97 18.91 59.91
N VAL A 350 -14.27 19.12 60.10
CA VAL A 350 -14.86 20.40 60.53
C VAL A 350 -15.64 20.25 61.84
N ALA A 351 -15.38 19.20 62.63
CA ALA A 351 -16.22 18.86 63.78
C ALA A 351 -16.19 19.93 64.88
N GLU A 352 -15.04 20.55 65.14
CA GLU A 352 -14.90 21.58 66.17
C GLU A 352 -15.46 22.93 65.71
N GLU A 353 -15.23 23.31 64.45
CA GLU A 353 -15.86 24.46 63.80
C GLU A 353 -17.38 24.33 63.81
N MET A 354 -17.90 23.12 63.52
CA MET A 354 -19.33 22.86 63.54
C MET A 354 -19.96 22.90 64.93
N LYS A 355 -19.21 22.59 66.01
CA LYS A 355 -19.72 22.71 67.39
C LYS A 355 -19.87 24.17 67.80
N THR A 356 -18.92 25.00 67.41
CA THR A 356 -18.85 26.44 67.78
C THR A 356 -19.74 27.33 66.92
N LEU A 357 -20.18 26.85 65.76
CA LEU A 357 -21.11 27.56 64.87
C LEU A 357 -22.48 27.78 65.55
N ASP A 358 -23.02 28.99 65.47
CA ASP A 358 -24.35 29.30 66.02
C ASP A 358 -25.49 28.84 65.09
N GLN A 359 -26.74 28.94 65.56
CA GLN A 359 -27.89 28.48 64.79
C GLN A 359 -28.17 29.34 63.54
N ALA A 360 -27.82 30.63 63.60
CA ALA A 360 -28.02 31.57 62.50
C ALA A 360 -27.08 31.24 61.33
N ALA A 361 -25.78 31.08 61.58
CA ALA A 361 -24.80 30.70 60.57
C ALA A 361 -25.06 29.29 59.99
N ARG A 362 -25.54 28.35 60.81
CA ARG A 362 -26.03 27.04 60.30
C ARG A 362 -27.23 27.20 59.36
N ALA A 363 -28.15 28.12 59.66
CA ALA A 363 -29.29 28.39 58.79
C ALA A 363 -28.84 29.01 57.46
N THR A 364 -27.87 29.94 57.47
CA THR A 364 -27.29 30.52 56.25
C THR A 364 -26.66 29.44 55.36
N LEU A 365 -25.80 28.58 55.91
CA LEU A 365 -25.19 27.46 55.16
C LEU A 365 -26.25 26.53 54.53
N ARG A 366 -27.32 26.20 55.27
CA ARG A 366 -28.44 25.43 54.73
C ARG A 366 -29.18 26.15 53.61
N GLY A 367 -29.27 27.48 53.67
CA GLY A 367 -29.82 28.33 52.60
C GLY A 367 -29.06 28.18 51.28
N TYR A 368 -27.75 27.95 51.35
CA TYR A 368 -26.89 27.64 50.20
C TYR A 368 -26.86 26.14 49.82
N GLY A 369 -27.66 25.31 50.48
CA GLY A 369 -27.81 23.89 50.15
C GLY A 369 -26.84 22.94 50.85
N VAL A 370 -26.03 23.41 51.80
CA VAL A 370 -25.17 22.56 52.64
C VAL A 370 -26.03 21.71 53.58
N ARG A 371 -25.75 20.40 53.66
CA ARG A 371 -26.53 19.42 54.44
C ARG A 371 -25.68 18.66 55.45
#